data_AF-A0AA38P777-F1
#
_entry.id   AF-A0AA38P777-F1
#
_cell.length_a   1.000
_cell.length_b   1.000
_cell.length_c   1.000
_cell.angle_alpha   90.00
_cell.angle_beta   90.00
_cell.angle_gamma   90.00
#
_symmetry.space_group_name_H-M   'P 1'
#
loop_
_entity.id
_entity.type
_entity.pdbx_description
1 polymer ?
#
loop_
_entity_poly.entity_id
_entity_poly.type
_entity_poly.pdbx_seq_one_letter_code
_entity_poly.pdbx_strand_id
1 'polypeptide(L)'
;QVENEFFRIPIQFLAAHSSYFRDLAGNPKAGLTEEDPINLDGVSREDFCQLLRVLYSSLIRRNFNKTEPETLSFSQWEAVFRLAKRWEMDEVKTHAITAVEGLPNVDPVEKINLARTYDIRSWLAPSFNEILQ
;
A
#
# COMPACT_ATOMS: atom_id res chain seq x y z
N GLN A 1 -10.49 13.11 3.35
CA GLN A 1 -10.88 13.30 1.96
C GLN A 1 -9.74 12.86 1.05
N VAL A 2 -10.09 12.10 0.01
CA VAL A 2 -9.18 11.64 -1.05
C VAL A 2 -9.90 11.92 -2.36
N GLU A 3 -9.28 12.65 -3.29
CA GLU A 3 -9.85 12.95 -4.62
C GLU A 3 -11.35 13.31 -4.59
N ASN A 4 -11.72 14.29 -3.78
CA ASN A 4 -13.11 14.77 -3.63
C ASN A 4 -14.11 13.77 -3.00
N GLU A 5 -13.64 12.63 -2.51
CA GLU A 5 -14.47 11.66 -1.78
C GLU A 5 -14.12 11.60 -0.28
N PHE A 6 -15.15 11.40 0.54
CA PHE A 6 -15.01 11.22 1.99
C PHE A 6 -14.94 9.74 2.34
N PHE A 7 -13.84 9.36 2.98
CA PHE A 7 -13.64 8.02 3.54
C PHE A 7 -13.85 8.09 5.06
N ARG A 8 -14.88 7.38 5.55
CA ARG A 8 -15.21 7.32 6.97
C ARG A 8 -14.62 6.06 7.60
N ILE A 9 -13.33 6.13 7.95
CA ILE A 9 -12.60 5.02 8.58
C ILE A 9 -11.98 5.47 9.91
N PRO A 10 -11.89 4.60 10.93
CA PRO A 10 -11.19 4.94 12.16
C PRO A 10 -9.71 5.26 11.88
N ILE A 11 -9.22 6.45 12.24
CA ILE A 11 -7.82 6.84 11.96
C ILE A 11 -6.80 5.90 12.62
N GLN A 12 -7.17 5.30 13.75
CA GLN A 12 -6.37 4.32 14.48
C GLN A 12 -6.00 3.12 13.61
N PHE A 13 -6.84 2.81 12.62
CA PHE A 13 -6.59 1.74 11.67
C PHE A 13 -5.38 2.02 10.78
N LEU A 14 -5.24 3.25 10.30
CA LEU A 14 -4.06 3.68 9.54
C LEU A 14 -2.85 3.85 10.47
N ALA A 15 -3.06 4.44 11.64
CA ALA A 15 -2.02 4.69 12.64
C ALA A 15 -1.36 3.41 13.18
N ALA A 16 -2.10 2.30 13.22
CA ALA A 16 -1.55 0.99 13.58
C ALA A 16 -0.35 0.59 12.72
N HIS A 17 -0.32 1.02 11.45
CA HIS A 17 0.73 0.64 10.49
C HIS A 17 1.59 1.82 10.03
N SER A 18 1.39 3.05 10.55
CA SER A 18 2.03 4.26 10.03
C SER A 18 2.37 5.28 11.12
N SER A 19 3.62 5.71 11.18
CA SER A 19 4.07 6.86 12.01
C SER A 19 3.36 8.14 11.62
N TYR A 20 3.30 8.42 10.32
CA TYR A 20 2.60 9.59 9.78
C TYR A 20 1.16 9.70 10.30
N PHE A 21 0.40 8.60 10.26
CA PHE A 21 -0.98 8.60 10.76
C PHE A 21 -1.07 8.55 12.29
N ARG A 22 -0.06 8.05 13.01
CA ARG A 22 -0.01 8.17 14.48
C ARG A 22 0.12 9.63 14.90
N ASP A 23 1.01 10.38 14.25
CA ASP A 23 1.20 11.80 14.54
C ASP A 23 -0.09 12.59 14.25
N LEU A 24 -0.75 12.26 13.14
CA LEU A 24 -2.02 12.86 12.77
C LEU A 24 -3.15 12.52 13.75
N ALA A 25 -3.22 11.26 14.22
CA ALA A 25 -4.18 10.81 15.22
C ALA A 25 -3.94 11.42 16.61
N GLY A 26 -2.73 11.92 16.87
CA GLY A 26 -2.40 12.68 18.07
C GLY A 26 -3.11 14.03 18.15
N ASN A 27 -3.69 14.53 17.05
CA ASN A 27 -4.50 15.74 17.05
C ASN A 27 -6.00 15.41 17.25
N PRO A 28 -6.57 15.64 18.44
CA PRO A 28 -7.94 15.23 18.77
C PRO A 28 -9.03 15.99 18.01
N LYS A 29 -8.69 17.02 17.23
CA LYS A 29 -9.66 17.80 16.44
C LYS A 29 -9.67 17.45 14.96
N ALA A 30 -8.64 16.76 14.45
CA ALA A 30 -8.47 16.55 13.02
C ALA A 30 -9.42 15.47 12.49
N GLY A 31 -10.13 15.75 11.39
CA GLY A 31 -10.86 14.73 10.63
C GLY A 31 -12.11 14.17 11.30
N LEU A 32 -12.69 14.88 12.27
CA LEU A 32 -13.88 14.43 13.00
C LEU A 32 -15.19 14.69 12.25
N THR A 33 -15.21 15.64 11.33
CA THR A 33 -16.41 16.01 10.56
C THR A 33 -16.06 16.20 9.08
N GLU A 34 -17.10 16.30 8.22
CA GLU A 34 -16.90 16.53 6.78
C GLU A 34 -16.51 17.99 6.48
N GLU A 35 -16.76 18.91 7.41
CA GLU A 35 -16.36 20.32 7.33
C GLU A 35 -14.88 20.54 7.66
N ASP A 36 -14.25 19.62 8.40
CA ASP A 36 -12.80 19.64 8.71
C ASP A 36 -12.18 18.23 8.51
N PRO A 37 -12.13 17.73 7.27
CA PRO A 37 -11.60 16.41 6.97
C PRO A 37 -10.07 16.43 6.98
N ILE A 38 -9.48 15.26 7.24
CA ILE A 38 -8.07 15.03 6.91
C ILE A 38 -7.93 14.94 5.39
N ASN A 39 -7.22 15.89 4.78
CA ASN A 39 -6.96 15.91 3.34
C ASN A 39 -5.71 15.11 3.00
N LEU A 40 -5.86 14.15 2.08
CA LEU A 40 -4.76 13.36 1.53
C LEU A 40 -4.50 13.78 0.10
N ASP A 41 -3.81 14.91 -0.06
CA ASP A 41 -3.60 15.55 -1.36
C ASP A 41 -2.75 14.70 -2.31
N GLY A 42 -3.09 14.69 -3.59
CA GLY A 42 -2.34 13.94 -4.62
C GLY A 42 -2.41 12.42 -4.43
N VAL A 43 -3.47 11.92 -3.81
CA VAL A 43 -3.81 10.50 -3.75
C VAL A 43 -5.10 10.30 -4.53
N SER A 44 -5.12 9.36 -5.47
CA SER A 44 -6.36 8.98 -6.14
C SER A 44 -7.22 8.10 -5.24
N ARG A 45 -8.52 8.18 -5.44
CA ARG A 45 -9.50 7.34 -4.76
C ARG A 45 -9.21 5.86 -5.01
N GLU A 46 -8.89 5.49 -6.25
CA GLU A 46 -8.61 4.11 -6.65
C GLU A 46 -7.37 3.54 -5.93
N ASP A 47 -6.29 4.33 -5.83
CA ASP A 47 -5.07 3.92 -5.12
C ASP A 47 -5.35 3.72 -3.64
N PHE A 48 -6.07 4.67 -3.03
CA PHE A 48 -6.42 4.60 -1.62
C PHE A 48 -7.30 3.39 -1.33
N CYS A 49 -8.25 3.07 -2.22
CA CYS A 49 -9.05 1.85 -2.12
C CYS A 49 -8.17 0.59 -2.12
N GLN A 50 -7.11 0.52 -2.92
CA GLN A 50 -6.21 -0.65 -2.91
C GLN A 50 -5.47 -0.77 -1.58
N LEU A 51 -4.98 0.33 -1.02
CA LEU A 51 -4.35 0.31 0.30
C LEU A 51 -5.34 -0.17 1.36
N LEU A 52 -6.57 0.36 1.36
CA LEU A 52 -7.60 -0.05 2.30
C LEU A 52 -7.93 -1.54 2.18
N ARG A 53 -8.02 -2.10 0.95
CA ARG A 53 -8.25 -3.55 0.76
C ARG A 53 -7.16 -4.38 1.46
N VAL A 54 -5.89 -3.98 1.32
CA VAL A 54 -4.75 -4.67 1.97
C VAL A 54 -4.82 -4.54 3.49
N LEU A 55 -5.09 -3.35 4.02
CA LEU A 55 -5.21 -3.14 5.46
C LEU A 55 -6.42 -3.89 6.05
N TYR A 56 -7.57 -3.91 5.37
CA TYR A 56 -8.77 -4.58 5.89
C TYR A 56 -8.62 -6.09 5.88
N SER A 57 -7.94 -6.62 4.86
CA SER A 57 -7.54 -8.03 4.82
C SER A 57 -6.72 -8.40 6.07
N SER A 58 -5.72 -7.58 6.42
CA SER A 58 -4.89 -7.85 7.60
C SER A 58 -5.63 -7.73 8.92
N LEU A 59 -6.59 -6.79 9.04
CA LEU A 59 -7.45 -6.66 10.21
C LEU A 59 -8.28 -7.93 10.44
N ILE A 60 -8.95 -8.40 9.39
CA ILE A 60 -9.83 -9.57 9.46
C ILE A 60 -9.02 -10.82 9.81
N ARG A 61 -7.81 -10.94 9.25
CA ARG A 61 -6.90 -12.08 9.44
C ARG A 61 -6.06 -11.99 10.71
N ARG A 62 -6.03 -10.81 11.34
CA ARG A 62 -5.14 -10.40 12.45
C ARG A 62 -3.65 -10.54 12.14
N ASN A 63 -3.28 -10.71 10.87
CA ASN A 63 -1.90 -10.73 10.39
C ASN A 63 -1.87 -10.60 8.85
N PHE A 64 -0.72 -10.16 8.32
CA PHE A 64 -0.44 -10.17 6.89
C PHE A 64 0.02 -11.55 6.37
N ASN A 65 0.31 -12.50 7.26
CA ASN A 65 0.98 -13.77 6.94
C ASN A 65 0.04 -14.95 6.63
N LYS A 66 -1.29 -14.76 6.48
CA LYS A 66 -2.26 -15.85 6.22
C LYS A 66 -2.86 -15.82 4.81
N THR A 67 -3.11 -17.04 4.32
CA THR A 67 -2.82 -17.58 2.98
C THR A 67 -3.90 -17.41 1.91
N GLU A 68 -4.73 -16.37 1.99
CA GLU A 68 -5.64 -16.06 0.87
C GLU A 68 -5.11 -14.85 0.11
N PRO A 69 -4.51 -15.01 -1.07
CA PRO A 69 -3.88 -13.89 -1.76
C PRO A 69 -4.91 -12.81 -2.05
N GLU A 70 -4.61 -11.56 -1.71
CA GLU A 70 -5.42 -10.47 -2.22
C GLU A 70 -5.36 -10.52 -3.76
N THR A 71 -6.52 -10.50 -4.42
CA THR A 71 -6.62 -10.46 -5.88
C THR A 71 -6.36 -9.03 -6.36
N LEU A 72 -5.10 -8.60 -6.28
CA LEU A 72 -4.61 -7.34 -6.81
C LEU A 72 -3.72 -7.59 -8.03
N SER A 73 -3.87 -6.79 -9.08
CA SER A 73 -2.94 -6.74 -10.21
C SER A 73 -1.60 -6.12 -9.78
N PHE A 74 -0.57 -6.28 -10.62
CA PHE A 74 0.74 -5.63 -10.41
C PHE A 74 0.61 -4.10 -10.23
N SER A 75 -0.15 -3.42 -11.10
CA SER A 75 -0.41 -1.98 -11.01
C SER A 75 -1.14 -1.56 -9.72
N GLN A 76 -2.04 -2.41 -9.21
CA GLN A 76 -2.72 -2.16 -7.93
C GLN A 76 -1.75 -2.32 -6.75
N TRP A 77 -0.84 -3.29 -6.81
CA TRP A 77 0.23 -3.40 -5.82
C TRP A 77 1.22 -2.24 -5.88
N GLU A 78 1.54 -1.74 -7.07
CA GLU A 78 2.36 -0.54 -7.23
C GLU A 78 1.72 0.69 -6.54
N ALA A 79 0.41 0.87 -6.67
CA ALA A 79 -0.32 1.90 -5.94
C ALA A 79 -0.19 1.73 -4.42
N VAL A 80 -0.34 0.50 -3.91
CA VAL A 80 -0.12 0.17 -2.49
C VAL A 80 1.30 0.51 -2.07
N PHE A 81 2.32 0.16 -2.85
CA PHE A 81 3.73 0.50 -2.59
C PHE A 81 3.94 2.01 -2.46
N ARG A 82 3.40 2.77 -3.42
CA ARG A 82 3.52 4.23 -3.44
C ARG A 82 2.95 4.85 -2.18
N LEU A 83 1.74 4.46 -1.79
CA LEU A 83 1.09 4.99 -0.58
C LEU A 83 1.76 4.49 0.70
N ALA A 84 2.15 3.22 0.76
CA ALA A 84 2.85 2.65 1.90
C ALA A 84 4.22 3.32 2.11
N LYS A 85 4.95 3.65 1.04
CA LYS A 85 6.17 4.48 1.15
C LYS A 85 5.86 5.89 1.62
N ARG A 86 4.84 6.54 1.04
CA ARG A 86 4.44 7.91 1.36
C ARG A 86 4.07 8.09 2.83
N TRP A 87 3.44 7.09 3.43
CA TRP A 87 2.96 7.13 4.81
C TRP A 87 3.74 6.20 5.75
N GLU A 88 4.97 5.83 5.40
CA GLU A 88 5.87 5.10 6.29
C GLU A 88 5.27 3.79 6.85
N MET A 89 4.61 3.02 5.98
CA MET A 89 3.99 1.73 6.31
C MET A 89 4.91 0.56 5.96
N ASP A 90 5.93 0.33 6.78
CA ASP A 90 6.97 -0.69 6.51
C ASP A 90 6.43 -2.13 6.42
N GLU A 91 5.47 -2.48 7.28
CA GLU A 91 4.82 -3.80 7.26
C GLU A 91 4.04 -4.02 5.96
N VAL A 92 3.32 -2.99 5.51
CA VAL A 92 2.52 -3.02 4.27
C VAL A 92 3.44 -3.13 3.06
N LYS A 93 4.57 -2.40 3.05
CA LYS A 93 5.59 -2.54 1.99
C LYS A 93 6.13 -3.96 1.93
N THR A 94 6.47 -4.55 3.08
CA THR A 94 7.01 -5.92 3.16
C THR A 94 6.00 -6.96 2.66
N HIS A 95 4.72 -6.78 3.03
CA HIS A 95 3.62 -7.61 2.53
C HIS A 95 3.47 -7.48 1.01
N ALA A 96 3.48 -6.26 0.47
CA ALA A 96 3.38 -6.01 -0.95
C ALA A 96 4.53 -6.65 -1.75
N ILE A 97 5.76 -6.67 -1.21
CA ILE A 97 6.89 -7.38 -1.82
C ILE A 97 6.56 -8.87 -1.95
N THR A 98 6.15 -9.49 -0.86
CA THR A 98 5.86 -10.93 -0.83
C THR A 98 4.70 -11.27 -1.77
N ALA A 99 3.68 -10.42 -1.83
CA ALA A 99 2.54 -10.61 -2.72
C ALA A 99 2.92 -10.52 -4.20
N VAL A 100 3.73 -9.53 -4.59
CA VAL A 100 4.20 -9.37 -5.98
C VAL A 100 5.16 -10.49 -6.40
N GLU A 101 5.97 -11.02 -5.49
CA GLU A 101 6.80 -12.21 -5.76
C GLU A 101 5.96 -13.43 -6.14
N GLY A 102 4.77 -13.57 -5.54
CA GLY A 102 3.82 -14.65 -5.83
C GLY A 102 2.92 -14.41 -7.06
N LEU A 103 2.97 -13.24 -7.69
CA LEU A 103 2.14 -12.95 -8.86
C LEU A 103 2.66 -13.69 -10.10
N PRO A 104 1.80 -14.41 -10.83
CA PRO A 104 2.17 -14.99 -12.11
C PRO A 104 2.23 -13.92 -13.20
N ASN A 105 3.09 -14.13 -14.21
CA ASN A 105 3.13 -13.36 -15.46
C ASN A 105 3.29 -11.84 -15.29
N VAL A 106 4.10 -11.39 -14.32
CA VAL A 106 4.49 -9.98 -14.20
C VAL A 106 5.54 -9.66 -15.26
N ASP A 107 5.40 -8.53 -15.96
CA ASP A 107 6.42 -8.08 -16.92
C ASP A 107 7.75 -7.84 -16.18
N PRO A 108 8.86 -8.51 -16.58
CA PRO A 108 10.13 -8.40 -15.89
C PRO A 108 10.71 -6.97 -15.93
N VAL A 109 10.41 -6.17 -16.95
CA VAL A 109 10.82 -4.76 -17.05
C VAL A 109 10.08 -3.90 -16.03
N GLU A 110 8.76 -4.10 -15.90
CA GLU A 110 7.96 -3.42 -14.87
C GLU A 110 8.45 -3.79 -13.46
N LYS A 111 8.72 -5.07 -13.24
CA LYS A 111 9.27 -5.58 -11.97
C LYS A 111 10.64 -4.98 -11.64
N ILE A 112 11.53 -4.83 -12.63
CA ILE A 112 12.85 -4.17 -12.46
C ILE A 112 12.67 -2.68 -12.11
N ASN A 113 11.77 -1.99 -12.80
CA ASN A 113 11.51 -0.56 -12.53
C ASN A 113 11.02 -0.36 -11.10
N LEU A 114 10.08 -1.20 -10.65
CA LEU A 114 9.57 -1.16 -9.29
C LEU A 114 10.67 -1.51 -8.28
N ALA A 115 11.43 -2.58 -8.54
CA ALA A 115 12.54 -2.99 -7.69
C ALA A 115 13.59 -1.88 -7.50
N ARG A 116 13.95 -1.16 -8.56
CA ARG A 116 14.87 -0.01 -8.46
C ARG A 116 14.27 1.16 -7.69
N THR A 117 13.00 1.46 -7.93
CA THR A 117 12.29 2.58 -7.28
C THR A 117 12.18 2.41 -5.75
N TYR A 118 12.12 1.16 -5.30
CA TYR A 118 11.93 0.80 -3.89
C TYR A 118 13.11 0.02 -3.26
N ASP A 119 14.28 -0.05 -3.93
CA ASP A 119 15.50 -0.81 -3.53
C ASP A 119 15.25 -2.29 -3.18
N ILE A 120 14.39 -2.97 -3.95
CA ILE A 120 14.07 -4.40 -3.79
C ILE A 120 15.08 -5.24 -4.58
N ARG A 121 16.28 -5.42 -4.02
CA ARG A 121 17.40 -6.08 -4.72
C ARG A 121 17.14 -7.53 -5.07
N SER A 122 16.31 -8.24 -4.30
CA SER A 122 15.97 -9.65 -4.52
C SER A 122 15.33 -9.90 -5.89
N TRP A 123 14.68 -8.90 -6.48
CA TRP A 123 13.97 -9.05 -7.76
C TRP A 123 14.85 -8.83 -8.98
N LEU A 124 15.95 -8.08 -8.84
CA LEU A 124 16.72 -7.62 -10.00
C LEU A 124 17.34 -8.76 -10.79
N ALA A 125 18.11 -9.64 -10.15
CA ALA A 125 18.79 -10.73 -10.84
C ALA A 125 17.81 -11.74 -11.48
N PRO A 126 16.75 -12.21 -10.79
CA PRO A 126 15.72 -13.05 -11.41
C PRO A 126 15.07 -12.40 -12.63
N SER A 127 14.64 -11.13 -12.52
CA SER A 127 13.97 -10.46 -13.62
C SER A 127 14.87 -10.17 -14.83
N PHE A 128 16.17 -9.90 -14.63
CA PHE A 128 17.11 -9.82 -15.75
C PHE A 128 17.27 -11.17 -16.46
N ASN A 129 17.31 -12.27 -15.72
CA ASN A 129 17.42 -13.59 -16.32
C ASN A 129 16.17 -13.94 -17.15
N GLU A 130 14.97 -13.53 -16.72
CA GLU A 130 13.72 -13.73 -17.47
C GLU A 130 13.72 -13.00 -18.83
N ILE A 131 14.39 -11.84 -18.94
CA ILE A 131 14.49 -11.07 -20.20
C ILE A 131 15.48 -11.70 -21.19
N LEU A 132 16.53 -12.36 -20.68
CA LEU A 132 17.64 -12.88 -21.48
C LEU A 132 17.41 -14.29 -22.03
N GLN A 133 16.34 -14.97 -21.60
CA GLN A 133 15.93 -16.29 -22.10
C GLN A 133 15.05 -16.18 -23.34
#